data_AF-A0A2I0B2A5-F1
#
_entry.id   AF-A0A2I0B2A5-F1
#
_cell.length_a   1.000
_cell.length_b   1.000
_cell.length_c   1.000
_cell.angle_alpha   90.00
_cell.angle_beta   90.00
_cell.angle_gamma   90.00
#
_symmetry.space_group_name_H-M   'P 1'
#
loop_
_entity.id
_entity.type
_entity.pdbx_description
1 polymer ?
#
loop_
_entity_poly.entity_id
_entity_poly.type
_entity_poly.pdbx_seq_one_letter_code
_entity_poly.pdbx_strand_id
1 'polypeptide(L)'
;MIYDAECWPAKRKHTNKINIAEMRMLRWMCGYTRKDRMKNEYIRKKVGVASFEDKLRESRLRWFGHLNRRPIEAPVRKIELLSFAHIQRGRGRPKKTWQETIRSDLSYLDLDKNLVTDRAQ
;
A
#
# COMPACT_ATOMS: atom_id res chain seq x y z
N MET A 1 1.08 10.53 7.97
CA MET A 1 -0.34 10.13 7.79
C MET A 1 -0.51 8.74 7.14
N ILE A 2 0.53 7.89 7.08
CA ILE A 2 0.44 6.48 6.62
C ILE A 2 0.73 5.51 7.79
N TYR A 3 0.92 6.04 9.00
CA TYR A 3 1.10 5.23 10.20
C TYR A 3 -0.10 4.27 10.34
N ASP A 4 0.17 3.00 10.59
CA ASP A 4 -0.77 1.87 10.62
C ASP A 4 -1.39 1.40 9.30
N ALA A 5 -1.14 2.07 8.17
CA ALA A 5 -1.69 1.64 6.87
C ALA A 5 -0.96 0.39 6.29
N GLU A 6 0.14 -0.01 6.91
CA GLU A 6 0.98 -1.17 6.56
C GLU A 6 0.23 -2.50 6.63
N CYS A 7 -0.76 -2.61 7.54
CA CYS A 7 -1.57 -3.80 7.75
C CYS A 7 -2.95 -3.74 7.08
N TRP A 8 -3.26 -2.67 6.34
CA TRP A 8 -4.63 -2.40 5.90
C TRP A 8 -4.93 -2.94 4.49
N PRO A 9 -5.95 -3.81 4.33
CA PRO A 9 -6.50 -4.12 3.01
C PRO A 9 -7.39 -2.96 2.55
N ALA A 10 -6.75 -1.90 2.05
CA ALA A 10 -7.42 -0.65 1.68
C ALA A 10 -8.46 -0.88 0.56
N LYS A 11 -9.70 -0.43 0.78
CA LYS A 11 -10.72 -0.43 -0.26
C LYS A 11 -10.44 0.72 -1.24
N ARG A 12 -10.74 0.50 -2.52
CA ARG A 12 -10.62 1.52 -3.58
C ARG A 12 -11.33 2.84 -3.26
N LYS A 13 -12.45 2.80 -2.52
CA LYS A 13 -13.16 4.01 -2.08
C LYS A 13 -12.32 4.87 -1.12
N HIS A 14 -11.55 4.24 -0.23
CA HIS A 14 -10.69 4.97 0.71
C HIS A 14 -9.45 5.53 -0.01
N THR A 15 -8.79 4.73 -0.85
CA THR A 15 -7.64 5.21 -1.63
C THR A 15 -8.03 6.36 -2.56
N ASN A 16 -9.19 6.27 -3.23
CA ASN A 16 -9.70 7.36 -4.07
C ASN A 16 -9.94 8.66 -3.29
N LYS A 17 -10.50 8.58 -2.07
CA LYS A 17 -10.71 9.77 -1.23
C LYS A 17 -9.39 10.44 -0.87
N ILE A 18 -8.37 9.65 -0.52
CA ILE A 18 -7.04 10.16 -0.19
C ILE A 18 -6.36 10.74 -1.44
N ASN A 19 -6.42 10.07 -2.59
CA ASN A 19 -5.92 10.57 -3.86
C ASN A 19 -6.56 11.92 -4.25
N ILE A 20 -7.86 12.09 -4.02
CA ILE A 20 -8.56 13.36 -4.26
C ILE A 20 -8.04 14.44 -3.32
N ALA A 21 -7.88 14.14 -2.03
CA ALA A 21 -7.35 15.08 -1.06
C ALA A 21 -5.91 15.50 -1.38
N GLU A 22 -5.03 14.54 -1.68
CA GLU A 22 -3.65 14.74 -2.13
C GLU A 22 -3.61 15.66 -3.36
N MET A 23 -4.34 15.31 -4.42
CA MET A 23 -4.33 16.09 -5.65
C MET A 23 -4.90 17.49 -5.46
N ARG A 24 -5.88 17.67 -4.57
CA ARG A 24 -6.41 19.00 -4.23
C ARG A 24 -5.35 19.85 -3.54
N MET A 25 -4.61 19.28 -2.59
CA MET A 25 -3.51 19.97 -1.90
C MET A 25 -2.37 20.31 -2.86
N LEU A 26 -1.93 19.36 -3.69
CA LEU A 26 -0.86 19.59 -4.67
C LEU A 26 -1.22 20.67 -5.69
N ARG A 27 -2.46 20.67 -6.18
CA ARG A 27 -2.98 21.71 -7.07
C ARG A 27 -2.96 23.08 -6.41
N TRP A 28 -3.47 23.17 -5.19
CA TRP A 28 -3.50 24.42 -4.43
C TRP A 28 -2.10 24.97 -4.18
N MET A 29 -1.15 24.13 -3.74
CA MET A 29 0.25 24.52 -3.54
C MET A 29 0.92 25.03 -4.83
N CYS A 30 0.58 24.46 -5.98
CA CYS A 30 1.14 24.86 -7.27
C CYS A 30 0.37 26.01 -7.95
N GLY A 31 -0.71 26.53 -7.34
CA GLY A 31 -1.57 27.54 -7.95
C GLY A 31 -2.42 27.04 -9.12
N TYR A 32 -2.56 25.72 -9.31
CA TYR A 32 -3.36 25.17 -10.40
C TYR A 32 -4.84 25.04 -10.02
N THR A 33 -5.70 25.50 -10.91
CA THR A 33 -7.15 25.35 -10.84
C THR A 33 -7.62 24.19 -11.72
N ARG A 34 -8.94 23.92 -11.71
CA ARG A 34 -9.53 22.94 -12.65
C ARG A 34 -9.58 23.48 -14.08
N LYS A 35 -9.52 24.80 -14.29
CA LYS A 35 -9.56 25.43 -15.63
C LYS A 35 -8.29 25.16 -16.44
N ASP A 36 -7.15 25.00 -15.76
CA ASP A 36 -5.86 24.76 -16.40
C ASP A 36 -5.76 23.38 -17.04
N ARG A 37 -6.70 22.46 -16.72
CA ARG A 37 -6.77 21.09 -17.27
C ARG A 37 -5.45 20.29 -17.18
N MET A 38 -4.57 20.67 -16.26
CA MET A 38 -3.30 20.01 -16.04
C MET A 38 -3.50 18.56 -15.61
N LYS A 39 -2.76 17.63 -16.22
CA LYS A 39 -2.77 16.20 -15.85
C LYS A 39 -2.22 16.01 -14.44
N ASN A 40 -2.82 15.09 -13.68
CA ASN A 40 -2.38 14.80 -12.31
C ASN A 40 -0.93 14.29 -12.25
N GLU A 41 -0.51 13.48 -13.23
CA GLU A 41 0.86 12.96 -13.37
C GLU A 41 1.88 14.09 -13.52
N TYR A 42 1.56 15.11 -14.32
CA TYR A 42 2.43 16.28 -14.48
C TYR A 42 2.62 17.03 -13.17
N ILE A 43 1.53 17.26 -12.43
CA ILE A 43 1.59 17.98 -11.14
C ILE A 43 2.45 17.20 -10.14
N ARG A 44 2.26 15.88 -10.04
CA ARG A 44 3.08 15.02 -9.19
C ARG A 44 4.56 15.06 -9.57
N LYS A 45 4.87 14.96 -10.88
CA LYS A 45 6.23 15.06 -11.41
C LYS A 45 6.87 16.42 -11.09
N LYS A 46 6.11 17.51 -11.24
CA LYS A 46 6.59 18.87 -10.96
C LYS A 46 6.95 19.07 -9.48
N VAL A 47 6.13 18.54 -8.57
CA VAL A 47 6.40 18.62 -7.11
C VAL A 47 7.41 17.56 -6.66
N GLY A 48 7.65 16.52 -7.46
CA GLY A 48 8.56 15.42 -7.11
C GLY A 48 7.96 14.41 -6.13
N VAL A 49 6.63 14.24 -6.15
CA VAL A 49 5.92 13.37 -5.19
C VAL A 49 5.39 12.14 -5.92
N ALA A 50 5.70 10.95 -5.38
CA ALA A 50 5.12 9.68 -5.86
C ALA A 50 3.62 9.63 -5.58
N SER A 51 2.87 8.76 -6.26
CA SER A 51 1.45 8.61 -5.95
C SER A 51 1.24 8.05 -4.54
N PHE A 52 0.16 8.45 -3.87
CA PHE A 52 -0.22 7.87 -2.59
C PHE A 52 -0.33 6.34 -2.64
N GLU A 53 -0.82 5.77 -3.73
CA GLU A 53 -0.95 4.31 -3.89
C GLU A 53 0.42 3.62 -3.92
N ASP A 54 1.42 4.23 -4.56
CA ASP A 54 2.78 3.70 -4.58
C ASP A 54 3.42 3.77 -3.20
N LYS A 55 3.23 4.90 -2.48
CA LYS A 55 3.70 5.03 -1.09
C LYS A 55 3.04 4.05 -0.14
N LEU A 56 1.75 3.79 -0.34
CA LEU A 56 1.02 2.81 0.44
C LEU A 56 1.55 1.39 0.16
N ARG A 57 1.79 1.05 -1.11
CA ARG A 57 2.39 -0.24 -1.52
C ARG A 57 3.79 -0.43 -0.94
N GLU A 58 4.63 0.59 -1.08
CA GLU A 58 6.00 0.62 -0.52
C GLU A 58 5.98 0.35 0.99
N SER A 59 5.08 1.00 1.73
CA SER A 59 4.94 0.83 3.19
C SER A 59 4.51 -0.59 3.56
N ARG A 60 3.51 -1.16 2.85
CA ARG A 60 3.05 -2.53 3.07
C ARG A 60 4.15 -3.58 2.80
N LEU A 61 4.90 -3.41 1.70
CA LEU A 61 5.98 -4.34 1.35
C LEU A 61 7.18 -4.21 2.27
N ARG A 62 7.51 -2.99 2.74
CA ARG A 62 8.54 -2.79 3.77
C ARG A 62 8.18 -3.51 5.07
N TRP A 63 6.92 -3.39 5.51
CA TRP A 63 6.44 -4.09 6.69
C TRP A 63 6.41 -5.61 6.51
N PHE A 64 5.94 -6.09 5.37
CA PHE A 64 6.02 -7.51 5.02
C PHE A 64 7.48 -8.01 5.07
N GLY A 65 8.41 -7.23 4.53
CA GLY A 65 9.83 -7.53 4.62
C GLY A 65 10.34 -7.56 6.05
N HIS A 66 9.90 -6.63 6.90
CA HIS A 66 10.21 -6.64 8.33
C HIS A 66 9.72 -7.92 9.00
N LEU A 67 8.47 -8.35 8.74
CA LEU A 67 7.89 -9.56 9.32
C LEU A 67 8.66 -10.83 8.94
N ASN A 68 9.02 -10.99 7.66
CA ASN A 68 9.75 -12.17 7.19
C ASN A 68 11.15 -12.31 7.82
N ARG A 69 11.77 -11.19 8.21
CA ARG A 69 13.11 -11.20 8.85
C ARG A 69 13.07 -11.51 10.35
N ARG A 70 11.90 -11.48 10.99
CA ARG A 70 11.77 -11.85 12.41
C ARG A 70 11.78 -13.36 12.56
N PRO A 71 12.24 -13.94 13.68
CA PRO A 71 12.14 -15.38 13.93
C PRO A 71 10.67 -15.84 13.95
N ILE A 72 10.40 -17.10 13.62
CA ILE A 72 9.03 -17.64 13.47
C ILE A 72 8.27 -17.66 14.81
N GLU A 73 9.02 -17.70 15.91
CA GLU A 73 8.56 -17.65 17.29
C GLU A 73 8.04 -16.25 17.65
N ALA A 74 8.45 -15.21 16.92
CA ALA A 74 8.03 -13.84 17.18
C ALA A 74 6.50 -13.70 17.03
N PRO A 75 5.79 -13.11 18.01
CA PRO A 75 4.34 -12.96 17.97
C PRO A 75 3.82 -12.31 16.70
N VAL A 76 4.55 -11.32 16.18
CA VAL A 76 4.17 -10.57 14.97
C VAL A 76 4.30 -11.43 13.70
N ARG A 77 5.24 -12.39 13.65
CA ARG A 77 5.40 -13.31 12.51
C ARG A 77 4.33 -14.40 12.49
N LYS A 78 3.83 -14.82 13.66
CA LYS A 78 2.70 -15.77 13.76
C LYS A 78 1.46 -15.27 13.01
N ILE A 79 1.25 -13.96 12.90
CA ILE A 79 0.14 -13.37 12.13
C ILE A 79 0.23 -13.73 10.64
N GLU A 80 1.44 -13.87 10.07
CA GLU A 80 1.62 -14.34 8.69
C GLU A 80 1.17 -15.80 8.55
N LEU A 81 1.40 -16.64 9.56
CA LEU A 81 1.06 -18.07 9.55
C LEU A 81 -0.45 -18.33 9.77
N LEU A 82 -1.18 -17.35 10.30
CA LEU A 82 -2.64 -17.42 10.44
C LEU A 82 -3.30 -17.31 9.05
N SER A 83 -3.34 -18.43 8.33
CA SER A 83 -4.06 -18.54 7.05
C SER A 83 -5.56 -18.60 7.30
N PHE A 84 -6.26 -17.51 6.96
CA PHE A 84 -7.73 -17.44 6.99
C PHE A 84 -8.39 -17.96 5.70
N ALA A 85 -7.63 -18.66 4.83
CA ALA A 85 -8.10 -19.09 3.51
C ALA A 85 -9.36 -19.98 3.57
N HIS A 86 -9.53 -20.75 4.64
CA HIS A 86 -10.63 -21.71 4.81
C HIS A 86 -11.74 -21.23 5.77
N ILE A 87 -11.67 -19.99 6.26
CA ILE A 87 -12.66 -19.46 7.20
C ILE A 87 -13.78 -18.76 6.44
N GLN A 88 -15.00 -19.29 6.60
CA GLN A 88 -16.22 -18.67 6.06
C GLN A 88 -16.31 -17.22 6.52
N ARG A 89 -16.38 -16.29 5.56
CA ARG A 89 -16.34 -14.85 5.84
C ARG A 89 -17.75 -14.37 6.18
N GLY A 90 -17.97 -14.00 7.44
CA GLY A 90 -19.20 -13.37 7.89
C GLY A 90 -19.49 -12.03 7.21
N ARG A 91 -20.77 -11.63 7.22
CA ARG A 91 -21.26 -10.34 6.69
C ARG A 91 -20.53 -9.18 7.39
N GLY A 92 -20.01 -8.23 6.61
CA GLY A 92 -19.32 -7.03 7.12
C GLY A 92 -17.79 -7.10 7.15
N ARG A 93 -17.19 -8.30 7.07
CA ARG A 93 -15.72 -8.45 7.01
C ARG A 93 -15.14 -7.89 5.70
N PRO A 94 -13.94 -7.29 5.71
CA PRO A 94 -13.27 -6.87 4.48
C PRO A 94 -13.16 -8.00 3.45
N LYS A 95 -13.44 -7.67 2.17
CA LYS A 95 -13.41 -8.64 1.05
C LYS A 95 -12.01 -9.13 0.70
N LYS A 96 -10.97 -8.37 1.05
CA LYS A 96 -9.56 -8.74 0.82
C LYS A 96 -8.86 -8.95 2.14
N THR A 97 -8.06 -9.99 2.23
CA THR A 97 -7.12 -10.18 3.35
C THR A 97 -5.87 -9.34 3.14
N TRP A 98 -5.11 -9.15 4.22
CA TRP A 98 -3.80 -8.51 4.11
C TRP A 98 -2.85 -9.33 3.23
N GLN A 99 -2.81 -10.66 3.37
CA GLN A 99 -2.02 -11.55 2.50
C GLN A 99 -2.39 -11.45 1.02
N GLU A 100 -3.68 -11.41 0.68
CA GLU A 100 -4.14 -11.20 -0.70
C GLU A 100 -3.70 -9.82 -1.24
N THR A 101 -3.66 -8.81 -0.37
CA THR A 101 -3.18 -7.47 -0.72
C THR A 101 -1.68 -7.49 -1.00
N ILE A 102 -0.87 -8.14 -0.17
CA ILE A 102 0.58 -8.31 -0.38
C ILE A 102 0.86 -9.07 -1.68
N ARG A 103 0.16 -10.17 -1.96
CA ARG A 103 0.31 -10.91 -3.23
C ARG A 103 0.00 -10.03 -4.45
N SER A 104 -1.07 -9.23 -4.35
CA SER A 104 -1.42 -8.28 -5.41
C SER A 104 -0.36 -7.20 -5.60
N ASP A 105 0.28 -6.74 -4.53
CA ASP A 105 1.34 -5.73 -4.58
C ASP A 105 2.64 -6.27 -5.16
N LEU A 106 3.03 -7.50 -4.77
CA LEU A 106 4.17 -8.21 -5.33
C LEU A 106 3.98 -8.44 -6.83
N SER A 107 2.80 -8.92 -7.23
CA SER A 107 2.45 -9.12 -8.65
C SER A 107 2.42 -7.81 -9.44
N TYR A 108 1.96 -6.70 -8.83
CA TYR A 108 1.96 -5.40 -9.50
C TYR A 108 3.36 -4.87 -9.79
N LEU A 109 4.33 -5.20 -8.93
CA LEU A 109 5.73 -4.79 -9.07
C LEU A 109 6.63 -5.86 -9.70
N ASP A 110 6.07 -7.01 -10.09
CA ASP A 110 6.81 -8.18 -10.57
C ASP A 110 7.96 -8.61 -9.64
N LEU A 111 7.68 -8.62 -8.32
CA LEU A 111 8.64 -8.98 -7.28
C LEU A 111 8.42 -10.40 -6.78
N ASP A 112 9.49 -11.18 -6.71
CA ASP A 112 9.48 -12.48 -6.03
C ASP A 112 9.48 -12.29 -4.50
N LYS A 113 8.72 -13.15 -3.80
CA LYS A 113 8.63 -13.16 -2.33
C LYS A 113 10.00 -13.45 -1.69
N ASN A 114 10.86 -14.21 -2.37
CA ASN A 114 12.17 -14.61 -1.83
C ASN A 114 13.19 -13.45 -1.83
N LEU A 115 12.95 -12.36 -2.57
CA LEU A 115 13.80 -11.16 -2.56
C LEU A 115 13.83 -10.44 -1.20
N VAL A 116 12.93 -10.80 -0.29
CA VAL A 116 12.82 -10.18 1.04
C VAL A 116 14.04 -10.44 1.93
N THR A 117 14.69 -11.59 1.75
CA THR A 117 15.88 -12.03 2.50
C THR A 117 17.18 -11.65 1.81
N ASP A 118 17.14 -11.40 0.51
CA ASP A 118 18.34 -11.14 -0.29
C ASP A 118 18.66 -9.64 -0.28
N ARG A 119 19.51 -9.24 0.67
CA ARG A 119 20.30 -8.03 0.53
C ARG A 119 21.62 -8.49 -0.02
N ALA A 120 21.82 -8.40 -1.33
CA ALA A 120 23.16 -8.56 -1.89
C ALA A 120 24.13 -7.70 -1.05
N GLN A 121 25.15 -8.38 -0.51
CA GLN A 121 26.21 -7.89 0.35
C GLN A 121 27.05 -6.81 -0.33
#